data_AF-A0AAQ3Q1Q6-F1
#
_entry.id   AF-A0AAQ3Q1Q6-F1
#
_cell.length_a   1.000
_cell.length_b   1.000
_cell.length_c   1.000
_cell.angle_alpha   90.00
_cell.angle_beta   90.00
_cell.angle_gamma   90.00
#
_symmetry.space_group_name_H-M   'P 1'
#
loop_
_entity.id
_entity.type
_entity.pdbx_description
1 polymer ?
#
loop_
_entity_poly.entity_id
_entity_poly.type
_entity_poly.pdbx_seq_one_letter_code
_entity_poly.pdbx_strand_id
1 'polypeptide(L)' 'MRDVDGGEVTMRAIEAMPLIASVAYEVLCIEPTVLLQYGRAKQDIVLTSHDAAYEVHVGKMLFGYQLFATKDS' A
#
# COMPACT_ATOMS: atom_id res chain seq x y z
N MET A 1 -8.29 30.41 -3.69
CA MET A 1 -7.88 29.35 -2.76
C MET A 1 -8.69 29.56 -1.49
N ARG A 2 -9.53 28.61 -1.05
CA ARG A 2 -10.22 28.80 0.24
C ARG A 2 -9.14 28.72 1.32
N ASP A 3 -9.05 29.76 2.12
CA ASP A 3 -8.09 29.81 3.22
C ASP A 3 -8.66 28.95 4.35
N VAL A 4 -8.16 27.72 4.46
CA VAL A 4 -8.74 26.73 5.38
C VAL A 4 -8.31 27.01 6.81
N ASP A 5 -7.30 27.84 7.10
CA ASP A 5 -6.88 28.14 8.49
C ASP A 5 -6.11 29.47 8.65
N GLY A 6 -6.43 30.49 7.85
CA GLY A 6 -5.84 31.83 7.98
C GLY A 6 -4.36 31.91 7.61
N GLY A 7 -3.91 31.11 6.64
CA GLY A 7 -2.51 31.04 6.17
C GLY A 7 -1.61 30.09 6.95
N GLU A 8 -2.12 29.44 8.00
CA GLU A 8 -1.38 28.44 8.79
C GLU A 8 -1.40 27.05 8.14
N VAL A 9 -0.30 26.31 8.29
CA VAL A 9 -0.22 24.91 7.84
C VAL A 9 -0.65 23.98 8.97
N THR A 10 -1.91 23.59 8.94
CA THR A 10 -2.52 22.63 9.90
C THR A 10 -2.80 21.30 9.20
N MET A 11 -3.07 20.24 9.99
CA MET A 11 -3.56 18.96 9.43
C MET A 11 -4.87 19.14 8.67
N ARG A 12 -5.80 19.97 9.18
CA ARG A 12 -7.08 20.27 8.51
C ARG A 12 -6.86 20.94 7.14
N ALA A 13 -5.91 21.85 7.06
CA ALA A 13 -5.56 22.50 5.81
C ALA A 13 -5.00 21.49 4.78
N ILE A 14 -4.14 20.55 5.21
CA ILE A 14 -3.59 19.49 4.35
C ILE A 14 -4.70 18.53 3.88
N GLU A 15 -5.57 18.08 4.78
CA GLU A 15 -6.68 17.18 4.46
C GLU A 15 -7.66 17.80 3.45
N ALA A 16 -7.80 19.13 3.44
CA ALA A 16 -8.60 19.85 2.46
C ALA A 16 -7.95 19.99 1.06
N MET A 17 -6.73 19.47 0.87
CA MET A 17 -5.98 19.53 -0.40
C MET A 17 -5.88 18.12 -1.05
N PRO A 18 -6.91 17.68 -1.80
CA PRO A 18 -6.96 16.31 -2.32
C PRO A 18 -5.82 15.96 -3.29
N LEU A 19 -5.29 16.93 -4.03
CA LEU A 19 -4.16 16.70 -4.93
C LEU A 19 -2.88 16.35 -4.17
N ILE A 20 -2.67 16.90 -2.96
CA ILE A 20 -1.50 16.56 -2.14
C ILE A 20 -1.56 15.08 -1.74
N ALA A 21 -2.72 14.62 -1.28
CA ALA A 21 -2.92 13.21 -0.94
C ALA A 21 -2.68 12.32 -2.17
N SER A 22 -3.28 12.67 -3.31
CA SER A 22 -3.11 11.92 -4.57
C SER A 22 -1.65 11.79 -4.97
N VAL A 23 -0.88 12.88 -4.95
CA VAL A 23 0.55 12.86 -5.30
C VAL A 23 1.35 12.02 -4.32
N ALA A 24 1.11 12.17 -3.02
CA ALA A 24 1.82 11.41 -1.99
C ALA A 24 1.58 9.89 -2.15
N TYR A 25 0.34 9.47 -2.39
CA TYR A 25 0.01 8.06 -2.60
C TYR A 25 0.58 7.52 -3.91
N GLU A 26 0.47 8.25 -5.01
CA GLU A 26 1.01 7.82 -6.31
C GLU A 26 2.52 7.62 -6.27
N VAL A 27 3.27 8.52 -5.64
CA VAL A 27 4.73 8.35 -5.48
C VAL A 27 5.06 7.06 -4.74
N LEU A 28 4.34 6.77 -3.64
CA LEU A 28 4.55 5.55 -2.86
C LEU A 28 4.09 4.27 -3.57
N CYS A 29 3.10 4.36 -4.47
CA CYS A 29 2.66 3.25 -5.31
C CYS A 29 3.66 2.95 -6.44
N ILE A 30 4.16 3.99 -7.12
CA ILE A 30 5.10 3.86 -8.25
C ILE A 30 6.47 3.38 -7.77
N GLU A 31 6.93 3.91 -6.63
CA GLU A 31 8.25 3.62 -6.05
C GLU A 31 8.12 3.39 -4.54
N PRO A 32 7.66 2.19 -4.13
CA PRO A 32 7.60 1.84 -2.72
C PRO A 32 9.00 1.84 -2.10
N THR A 33 9.15 2.52 -0.97
CA THR A 33 10.45 2.73 -0.29
C THR A 33 11.08 1.43 0.22
N VAL A 34 10.27 0.41 0.45
CA VAL A 34 10.71 -0.94 0.83
C VAL A 34 10.02 -1.94 -0.09
N LEU A 35 10.82 -2.70 -0.85
CA LEU A 35 10.31 -3.59 -1.90
C LEU A 35 9.99 -5.01 -1.40
N LEU A 36 10.65 -5.44 -0.31
CA LEU A 36 10.67 -6.82 0.13
C LEU A 36 9.83 -6.97 1.39
N GLN A 37 8.74 -7.73 1.31
CA GLN A 37 7.90 -8.06 2.45
C GLN A 37 7.94 -9.55 2.70
N TYR A 38 8.00 -9.91 3.98
CA TYR A 38 8.04 -11.29 4.42
C TYR A 38 6.94 -11.54 5.43
N GLY A 39 6.34 -12.72 5.38
CA GLY A 39 5.34 -13.15 6.35
C GLY A 39 5.46 -14.65 6.58
N ARG A 40 5.25 -15.12 7.81
CA ARG A 40 5.20 -16.55 8.10
C ARG A 40 3.76 -16.98 8.33
N ALA A 41 3.30 -18.00 7.62
CA ALA A 41 1.97 -18.55 7.78
C ALA A 41 1.78 -19.04 9.23
N LYS A 42 0.79 -18.50 9.95
CA LYS A 42 0.49 -18.87 11.34
C LYS A 42 -0.46 -20.06 11.45
N GLN A 43 -1.14 -20.39 10.35
CA GLN A 43 -2.06 -21.50 10.18
C GLN A 43 -2.09 -21.85 8.69
N ASP A 44 -2.74 -22.96 8.35
CA ASP A 44 -2.99 -23.32 6.96
C ASP A 44 -3.94 -22.29 6.34
N ILE A 45 -3.56 -21.76 5.17
CA ILE A 45 -4.33 -20.74 4.44
C ILE A 45 -4.44 -21.13 2.96
N VAL A 46 -5.51 -20.68 2.30
CA VAL A 46 -5.59 -20.70 0.84
C VAL A 46 -5.30 -19.29 0.34
N LEU A 47 -4.22 -19.14 -0.43
CA LEU A 47 -3.80 -17.89 -1.04
C LEU A 47 -4.32 -17.83 -2.48
N THR A 48 -5.10 -16.80 -2.81
CA THR A 48 -5.72 -16.64 -4.14
C THR A 48 -4.98 -15.58 -4.95
N SER A 49 -4.75 -15.86 -6.23
CA SER A 49 -4.30 -14.91 -7.25
C SER A 49 -5.45 -14.61 -8.23
N HIS A 50 -5.19 -13.89 -9.32
CA HIS A 50 -6.21 -13.57 -10.32
C HIS A 50 -6.91 -14.81 -10.91
N ASP A 51 -6.14 -15.88 -11.17
CA ASP A 51 -6.62 -17.04 -11.92
C ASP A 51 -6.58 -18.36 -11.13
N ALA A 52 -6.00 -18.37 -9.93
CA ALA A 52 -5.71 -19.59 -9.19
C ALA A 52 -5.77 -19.43 -7.67
N ALA A 53 -5.76 -20.55 -6.96
CA ALA A 53 -5.65 -20.60 -5.51
C ALA A 53 -4.63 -21.66 -5.08
N TYR A 54 -3.90 -21.39 -4.00
CA TYR A 54 -2.78 -22.19 -3.53
C TYR A 54 -2.92 -22.49 -2.03
N GLU A 55 -2.83 -23.76 -1.66
CA GLU A 55 -2.75 -24.14 -0.25
C GLU A 55 -1.35 -23.85 0.31
N VAL A 56 -1.28 -23.12 1.41
CA VAL A 56 -0.06 -22.78 2.13
C VAL A 56 -0.18 -23.26 3.57
N HIS A 57 0.59 -24.28 3.93
CA HIS A 57 0.60 -24.82 5.28
C HIS A 57 1.30 -23.89 6.30
N VAL A 58 0.96 -24.09 7.57
CA VAL A 58 1.57 -23.40 8.71
C VAL A 58 3.10 -23.46 8.69
N GLY A 59 3.72 -22.35 9.07
CA GLY A 59 5.16 -22.22 9.20
C GLY A 59 5.90 -21.93 7.89
N LYS A 60 5.24 -21.99 6.73
CA LYS A 60 5.82 -21.60 5.44
C LYS A 60 6.11 -20.09 5.39
N MET A 61 7.20 -19.72 4.72
CA MET A 61 7.56 -18.33 4.46
C MET A 61 6.89 -17.85 3.19
N LEU A 62 6.18 -16.73 3.29
CA LEU A 62 5.62 -15.96 2.19
C LEU A 62 6.54 -14.77 1.91
N PHE A 63 6.68 -14.45 0.63
CA PHE A 63 7.44 -13.32 0.15
C PHE A 63 6.61 -12.51 -0.84
N GLY A 64 6.59 -11.20 -0.65
CA GLY A 64 6.00 -10.24 -1.58
C GLY A 64 7.07 -9.32 -2.12
N TYR A 65 7.08 -9.14 -3.44
CA TYR A 65 7.82 -8.07 -4.11
C TYR A 65 6.84 -6.95 -4.43
N GLN A 66 6.79 -5.92 -3.58
CA GLN A 66 5.70 -4.91 -3.58
C GLN A 66 5.51 -4.24 -4.93
N LEU A 67 6.60 -4.01 -5.68
CA LEU A 67 6.56 -3.29 -6.95
C LEU A 67 5.63 -3.93 -7.98
N PHE A 68 5.49 -5.27 -7.95
CA PHE A 68 4.56 -5.97 -8.85
C PHE A 68 3.12 -5.86 -8.35
N ALA A 69 2.91 -5.87 -7.04
CA ALA A 69 1.57 -5.71 -6.47
C ALA A 69 1.02 -4.29 -6.65
N THR A 70 1.86 -3.25 -6.56
CA THR A 70 1.41 -1.86 -6.71
C THR A 70 1.31 -1.36 -8.15
N LYS A 71 1.81 -2.15 -9.11
CA LYS A 71 1.75 -1.87 -10.56
C LYS A 71 0.92 -2.89 -11.33
N ASP A 72 0.14 -3.69 -10.62
CA ASP A 72 -0.77 -4.66 -11.22
C ASP A 72 -1.88 -3.91 -12.01
N SER A 73 -2.33 -4.49 -13.13
CA SER A 73 -3.18 -3.85 -14.14
C SER A 73 -4.64 -4.30 -14.12
#